data_AF-A0AAP0RNN3-F1
#
_entry.id   AF-A0AAP0RNN3-F1
#
_cell.length_a   1.000
_cell.length_b   1.000
_cell.length_c   1.000
_cell.angle_alpha   90.00
_cell.angle_beta   90.00
_cell.angle_gamma   90.00
#
_symmetry.space_group_name_H-M   'P 1'
#
loop_
_entity.id
_entity.type
_entity.pdbx_description
1 polymer ?
#
loop_
_entity_poly.entity_id
_entity_poly.type
_entity_poly.pdbx_seq_one_letter_code
_entity_poly.pdbx_strand_id
1 'polypeptide(L)'
;MATLCSMTGLTEGDMFIIPQFLVSTARAGENGFEWVSFKTTSQPLKSPLSGYTSVMGAMPLQVITNSFQISPNEAQNLKHNRGQQSLLLSPRTSS
;
A
#
# COMPACT_ATOMS: atom_id res chain seq x y z
N MET A 1 -0.59 17.28 -0.27
CA MET A 1 -0.57 16.47 0.96
C MET A 1 -1.68 15.44 0.83
N ALA A 2 -1.35 14.17 0.53
CA ALA A 2 -2.34 13.09 0.46
C ALA A 2 -2.54 12.53 1.88
N THR A 3 -3.77 12.54 2.37
CA THR A 3 -4.08 11.93 3.68
C THR A 3 -4.07 10.41 3.52
N LEU A 4 -3.26 9.73 4.34
CA LEU A 4 -3.22 8.27 4.43
C LEU A 4 -4.08 7.83 5.62
N CYS A 5 -5.07 6.98 5.38
CA CYS A 5 -5.80 6.30 6.44
C CYS A 5 -4.97 5.12 6.95
N SER A 6 -4.48 5.21 8.18
CA SER A 6 -3.75 4.12 8.84
C SER A 6 -4.69 3.35 9.76
N MET A 7 -4.93 2.08 9.45
CA MET A 7 -5.65 1.13 10.30
C MET A 7 -4.72 0.62 11.40
N THR A 8 -4.51 1.44 12.44
CA THR A 8 -3.64 1.13 13.59
C THR A 8 -4.41 1.26 14.89
N GLY A 9 -4.19 0.33 15.82
CA GLY A 9 -4.87 0.36 17.13
C GLY A 9 -6.34 -0.04 17.09
N LEU A 10 -6.80 -0.65 15.99
CA LEU A 10 -8.14 -1.21 15.90
C LEU A 10 -8.19 -2.55 16.63
N THR A 11 -9.25 -2.75 17.39
CA THR A 11 -9.53 -3.96 18.17
C THR A 11 -10.78 -4.67 17.65
N GLU A 12 -11.03 -5.87 18.15
CA GLU A 12 -12.24 -6.63 17.80
C GLU A 12 -13.49 -5.81 18.13
N GLY A 13 -14.41 -5.70 17.16
CA GLY A 13 -15.65 -4.92 17.29
C GLY A 13 -15.56 -3.50 16.73
N ASP A 14 -14.36 -2.97 16.49
CA ASP A 14 -14.20 -1.66 15.85
C ASP A 14 -14.61 -1.70 14.37
N MET A 15 -15.31 -0.65 13.94
CA MET A 15 -15.67 -0.43 12.52
C MET A 15 -15.32 1.00 12.12
N PHE A 16 -14.83 1.15 10.89
CA PHE A 16 -14.56 2.45 10.29
C PHE A 16 -14.84 2.38 8.78
N ILE A 17 -15.00 3.55 8.17
CA ILE A 17 -15.33 3.70 6.75
C ILE A 17 -14.11 4.26 6.02
N ILE A 18 -13.73 3.61 4.91
CA ILE A 18 -12.74 4.15 3.96
C ILE A 18 -13.50 4.68 2.75
N PRO A 19 -13.57 6.01 2.56
CA PRO A 19 -14.15 6.60 1.36
C PRO A 19 -13.47 6.12 0.07
N GLN A 20 -14.21 6.16 -1.03
CA GLN A 20 -13.66 5.86 -2.34
C GLN A 20 -12.47 6.79 -2.65
N PHE A 21 -11.43 6.24 -3.28
CA PHE A 21 -10.17 6.91 -3.62
C PHE A 21 -9.30 7.38 -2.44
N LEU A 22 -9.69 7.13 -1.19
CA LEU A 22 -8.81 7.37 -0.04
C LEU A 22 -7.74 6.28 0.03
N VAL A 23 -6.47 6.69 0.18
CA VAL A 23 -5.36 5.76 0.37
C VAL A 23 -5.43 5.21 1.79
N SER A 24 -5.30 3.89 1.94
CA SER A 24 -5.31 3.23 3.24
C SER A 24 -4.20 2.19 3.37
N THR A 25 -3.69 2.00 4.59
CA THR A 25 -2.75 0.93 4.94
C THR A 25 -3.17 0.25 6.24
N ALA A 26 -2.88 -1.04 6.36
CA ALA A 26 -3.02 -1.79 7.61
C ALA A 26 -1.68 -2.46 7.93
N ARG A 27 -1.32 -2.44 9.21
CA ARG A 27 -0.15 -3.14 9.71
C ARG A 27 -0.59 -4.05 10.85
N ALA A 28 -0.33 -5.35 10.69
CA ALA A 28 -0.60 -6.32 11.73
C ALA A 28 0.28 -6.07 12.96
N GLY A 29 -0.29 -6.28 14.15
CA GLY A 29 0.45 -6.33 15.41
C GLY A 29 1.14 -7.68 15.61
N GLU A 30 1.68 -7.91 16.80
CA GLU A 30 2.37 -9.17 17.16
C GLU A 30 1.44 -10.38 17.05
N ASN A 31 0.17 -10.21 17.38
CA ASN A 31 -0.85 -11.27 17.33
C ASN A 31 -1.60 -11.33 15.99
N GLY A 32 -1.10 -10.67 14.94
CA GLY A 32 -1.80 -10.55 13.66
C GLY A 32 -2.81 -9.40 13.63
N PHE A 33 -3.61 -9.37 12.56
CA PHE A 33 -4.73 -8.43 12.38
C PHE A 33 -5.69 -9.02 11.36
N GLU A 34 -6.92 -9.28 11.79
CA GLU A 34 -7.98 -9.85 10.97
C GLU A 34 -9.09 -8.83 10.77
N TRP A 35 -9.66 -8.80 9.57
CA TRP A 35 -10.77 -7.90 9.27
C TRP A 35 -11.64 -8.44 8.14
N VAL A 36 -12.89 -7.96 8.10
CA VAL A 36 -13.81 -8.12 6.97
C VAL A 36 -14.02 -6.75 6.34
N SER A 37 -14.09 -6.68 5.01
CA SER A 37 -14.37 -5.43 4.31
C SER A 37 -15.58 -5.58 3.41
N PHE A 38 -16.62 -4.80 3.71
CA PHE A 38 -17.76 -4.61 2.84
C PHE A 38 -17.44 -3.52 1.81
N LYS A 39 -17.64 -3.82 0.53
CA LYS A 39 -17.44 -2.87 -0.57
C LYS A 39 -18.79 -2.52 -1.16
N THR A 40 -19.03 -1.24 -1.42
CA THR A 40 -20.29 -0.70 -1.94
C THR A 40 -20.45 -0.86 -3.46
N THR A 41 -19.78 -1.86 -4.05
CA THR A 41 -19.86 -2.20 -5.47
C THR A 41 -19.70 -3.71 -5.65
N SER A 42 -20.36 -4.27 -6.66
CA SER A 42 -20.27 -5.69 -7.02
C SER A 42 -18.94 -6.08 -7.68
N GLN A 43 -18.18 -5.10 -8.19
CA GLN A 43 -16.91 -5.32 -8.89
C GLN A 43 -15.82 -4.42 -8.29
N PRO A 44 -15.37 -4.68 -7.05
CA PRO A 44 -14.38 -3.83 -6.40
C PRO A 44 -13.02 -3.97 -7.05
N LEU A 45 -12.46 -2.85 -7.52
CA LEU A 45 -11.08 -2.75 -7.98
C LEU A 45 -10.23 -2.03 -6.93
N LYS A 46 -8.96 -2.46 -6.80
CA LYS A 46 -7.95 -1.81 -5.96
C LYS A 46 -6.75 -1.46 -6.82
N SER A 47 -6.05 -0.39 -6.46
CA SER A 47 -4.79 0.02 -7.09
C SER A 47 -3.70 0.05 -6.03
N PRO A 48 -2.95 -1.06 -5.84
CA PRO A 48 -1.85 -1.10 -4.88
C PRO A 48 -0.80 -0.03 -5.22
N LEU A 49 -0.28 0.68 -4.22
CA LEU A 49 0.81 1.64 -4.43
C LEU A 49 2.20 0.96 -4.38
N SER A 50 2.32 -0.22 -3.78
CA SER A 50 3.56 -1.00 -3.74
C SER A 50 3.27 -2.47 -4.02
N GLY A 51 4.27 -3.21 -4.50
CA GLY A 51 4.15 -4.61 -4.90
C GLY A 51 4.20 -4.85 -6.41
N TYR A 52 4.10 -6.12 -6.80
CA TYR A 52 4.20 -6.62 -8.17
C TYR A 52 3.22 -5.92 -9.14
N THR A 53 1.95 -5.77 -8.76
CA THR A 53 0.90 -5.14 -9.59
C THR A 53 0.64 -3.69 -9.20
N SER A 54 1.65 -2.97 -8.71
CA SER A 54 1.45 -1.63 -8.17
C SER A 54 1.50 -0.51 -9.21
N VAL A 55 0.88 0.62 -8.86
CA VAL A 55 0.96 1.86 -9.64
C VAL A 55 2.42 2.30 -9.81
N MET A 56 3.24 2.20 -8.75
CA MET A 56 4.67 2.48 -8.84
C MET A 56 5.38 1.52 -9.79
N GLY A 57 5.07 0.22 -9.70
CA GLY A 57 5.57 -0.81 -10.61
C GLY A 57 5.20 -0.56 -12.08
N ALA A 58 4.04 0.04 -12.34
CA ALA A 58 3.57 0.37 -13.70
C ALA A 58 4.15 1.68 -14.27
N MET A 59 4.52 2.66 -13.43
CA MET A 59 5.00 3.96 -13.89
C MET A 59 6.40 3.88 -14.53
N PRO A 60 6.65 4.55 -15.67
CA PRO A 60 8.00 4.66 -16.22
C PRO A 60 8.99 5.24 -15.21
N LEU A 61 10.23 4.75 -15.19
CA LEU A 61 11.24 5.17 -14.21
C LEU A 61 11.44 6.68 -14.20
N GLN A 62 11.50 7.32 -15.38
CA GLN A 62 11.66 8.76 -15.53
C GLN A 62 10.51 9.56 -14.91
N VAL A 63 9.27 9.05 -14.94
CA VAL A 63 8.13 9.71 -14.28
C VAL A 63 8.35 9.72 -12.77
N ILE A 64 8.77 8.60 -12.19
CA ILE A 64 9.06 8.51 -10.75
C ILE A 64 10.23 9.43 -10.36
N THR A 65 11.34 9.36 -11.09
CA THR A 65 12.53 10.20 -10.86
C THR A 65 12.18 11.68 -10.82
N ASN A 66 11.41 12.17 -11.80
CA ASN A 66 11.06 13.59 -11.90
C ASN A 66 9.95 14.00 -10.93
N SER A 67 8.92 13.17 -10.73
CA SER A 67 7.80 13.49 -9.82
C SER A 67 8.23 13.53 -8.36
N PHE A 68 9.17 12.66 -7.95
CA PHE A 68 9.66 12.59 -6.57
C PHE A 68 10.99 13.34 -6.36
N GLN A 69 11.62 13.86 -7.42
CA GLN A 69 12.91 14.57 -7.36
C GLN A 69 14.02 13.75 -6.68
N ILE A 70 14.10 12.47 -7.02
CA ILE A 70 15.08 11.51 -6.48
C ILE A 70 16.01 11.01 -7.58
N SER A 71 17.15 10.43 -7.21
CA SER A 71 18.06 9.84 -8.20
C SER A 71 17.41 8.65 -8.94
N PRO A 72 17.88 8.31 -10.16
CA PRO A 72 17.40 7.12 -10.87
C PRO A 72 17.54 5.82 -10.05
N ASN A 73 18.59 5.70 -9.23
CA ASN A 73 18.80 4.54 -8.36
C ASN A 73 17.77 4.48 -7.23
N GLU A 74 17.46 5.61 -6.59
CA GLU A 74 16.39 5.69 -5.59
C GLU A 74 15.02 5.40 -6.21
N ALA A 75 14.75 5.91 -7.42
CA ALA A 75 13.53 5.62 -8.15
C ALA A 75 13.39 4.14 -8.51
N GLN A 76 14.49 3.50 -8.93
CA GLN A 76 14.51 2.07 -9.22
C GLN A 76 14.24 1.25 -7.95
N ASN A 77 14.83 1.65 -6.82
CA ASN A 77 14.59 1.03 -5.52
C ASN A 77 13.14 1.24 -5.06
N LEU A 78 12.59 2.45 -5.17
CA LEU A 78 11.21 2.75 -4.83
C LEU A 78 10.20 1.92 -5.66
N LYS A 79 10.50 1.71 -6.93
CA LYS A 79 9.68 0.95 -7.88
C LYS A 79 9.73 -0.57 -7.63
N HIS A 80 10.88 -1.13 -7.28
CA HIS A 80 11.10 -2.59 -7.29
C HIS A 80 11.44 -3.23 -5.93
N ASN A 81 11.68 -2.47 -4.86
CA ASN A 81 12.06 -3.05 -3.54
C ASN A 81 11.02 -4.01 -2.95
N ARG A 82 9.78 -3.97 -3.44
CA ARG A 82 8.68 -4.87 -3.08
C ARG A 82 8.13 -5.64 -4.29
N GLY A 83 8.82 -5.63 -5.42
CA GLY A 83 8.29 -6.13 -6.71
C GLY A 83 7.93 -7.61 -6.74
N GLN A 84 8.42 -8.41 -5.78
CA GLN A 84 8.08 -9.83 -5.65
C GLN A 84 6.90 -10.10 -4.70
N GLN A 85 6.38 -9.06 -4.04
CA GLN A 85 5.28 -9.15 -3.08
C GLN A 85 4.04 -8.50 -3.72
N SER A 86 2.86 -9.08 -3.51
CA SER A 86 1.61 -8.51 -4.02
C SER A 86 0.93 -7.67 -2.93
N LEU A 87 -0.35 -7.91 -2.65
CA LEU A 87 -1.13 -7.15 -1.67
C LEU A 87 -0.58 -7.24 -0.24
N LEU A 88 -0.07 -8.40 0.17
CA LEU A 88 0.49 -8.62 1.51
C LEU A 88 2.02 -8.49 1.45
N LEU A 89 2.56 -7.56 2.24
CA LEU A 89 3.98 -7.30 2.32
C LEU A 89 4.55 -7.90 3.61
N SER A 90 5.51 -8.82 3.48
CA SER A 90 6.20 -9.36 4.65
C SER A 90 7.00 -8.26 5.36
N PRO A 91 7.07 -8.29 6.70
CA PRO A 91 7.97 -7.44 7.46
C PRO A 91 9.39 -7.56 6.94
N ARG A 92 10.14 -6.45 6.95
CA ARG A 92 11.59 -6.53 6.73
C ARG A 92 12.20 -7.10 8.00
N THR A 93 12.81 -8.27 7.90
CA THR A 93 13.72 -8.77 8.94
C THR A 93 14.94 -7.86 8.93
N SER A 94 15.17 -7.11 10.01
CA SER A 94 16.49 -6.51 10.22
C SER A 94 17.42 -7.65 10.61
N SER A 95 18.30 -8.07 9.69
CA SER A 95 19.52 -8.80 10.04
C SER A 95 20.54 -7.83 10.63
#